data_AF-A0A520EPR7-F1
#
_entry.id   AF-A0A520EPR7-F1
#
_cell.length_a   1.000
_cell.length_b   1.000
_cell.length_c   1.000
_cell.angle_alpha   90.00
_cell.angle_beta   90.00
_cell.angle_gamma   90.00
#
_symmetry.space_group_name_H-M   'P 1'
#
loop_
_entity.id
_entity.type
_entity.pdbx_description
1 polymer ?
#
loop_
_entity_poly.entity_id
_entity_poly.type
_entity_poly.pdbx_seq_one_letter_code
_entity_poly.pdbx_strand_id
1 'polypeptide(L)'
;FQVRTILPPPYEIPKDGPTGTVLRALGRHFFRPAHLHIKLRHRDCEEMTSQLYFQGGEYLDNDVAGAVRDGLVIALHTVDDPAQIAQRGLDRPYADARYDFVLAPVSDA
;
A
#
# COMPACT_ATOMS: atom_id res chain seq x y z
N PHE A 1 10.58 -4.58 -10.86
CA PHE A 1 11.38 -5.05 -9.70
C PHE A 1 10.58 -6.11 -8.94
N GLN A 2 11.18 -6.86 -8.00
CA GLN A 2 10.46 -7.79 -7.12
C GLN A 2 10.88 -7.57 -5.66
N VAL A 3 9.94 -7.67 -4.72
CA VAL A 3 10.18 -7.53 -3.28
C VAL A 3 9.53 -8.69 -2.55
N ARG A 4 10.23 -9.28 -1.57
CA ARG A 4 9.66 -10.22 -0.59
C ARG A 4 9.50 -9.50 0.73
N THR A 5 8.29 -9.53 1.28
CA THR A 5 7.97 -8.91 2.57
C THR A 5 6.77 -9.63 3.21
N ILE A 6 6.29 -9.11 4.32
CA ILE A 6 5.05 -9.52 4.98
C ILE A 6 3.92 -8.54 4.65
N LEU A 7 2.67 -8.99 4.75
CA LEU A 7 1.50 -8.10 4.68
C LEU A 7 1.49 -7.19 5.91
N PRO A 8 1.55 -5.85 5.75
CA PRO A 8 1.47 -4.96 6.90
C PRO A 8 0.04 -4.92 7.46
N PRO A 9 -0.13 -4.68 8.77
CA PRO A 9 -1.44 -4.40 9.35
C PRO A 9 -1.87 -2.94 9.06
N PRO A 10 -3.17 -2.62 9.21
CA PRO A 10 -3.60 -1.23 9.39
C PRO A 10 -2.97 -0.64 10.67
N TYR A 11 -2.87 0.69 10.74
CA TYR A 11 -2.25 1.35 11.89
C TYR A 11 -2.94 2.68 12.23
N GLU A 12 -2.81 3.10 13.50
CA GLU A 12 -3.27 4.41 13.96
C GLU A 12 -2.18 5.48 13.79
N ILE A 13 -2.57 6.67 13.35
CA ILE A 13 -1.70 7.84 13.42
C ILE A 13 -1.51 8.33 14.87
N PRO A 14 -0.45 9.09 15.18
CA PRO A 14 -0.25 9.65 16.52
C PRO A 14 -1.45 10.47 17.01
N LYS A 15 -1.95 10.14 18.20
CA LYS A 15 -3.19 10.69 18.77
C LYS A 15 -3.00 11.71 19.90
N ASP A 16 -1.79 11.87 20.40
CA ASP A 16 -1.52 12.74 21.57
C ASP A 16 -1.08 14.16 21.19
N GLY A 17 -1.18 14.50 19.89
CA GLY A 17 -0.86 15.83 19.36
C GLY A 17 -2.07 16.58 18.78
N PRO A 18 -1.82 17.74 18.13
CA PRO A 18 -2.88 18.58 17.55
C PRO A 18 -3.81 17.83 16.59
N THR A 19 -3.27 16.96 15.74
CA THR A 19 -4.06 16.09 14.86
C THR A 19 -5.04 15.23 15.65
N GLY A 20 -4.56 14.66 16.76
CA GLY A 20 -5.38 13.87 17.66
C GLY A 20 -6.52 14.65 18.28
N THR A 21 -6.25 15.87 18.75
CA THR A 21 -7.28 16.78 19.30
C THR A 21 -8.37 17.09 18.28
N VAL A 22 -8.00 17.43 17.05
CA VAL A 22 -8.95 17.76 15.98
C VAL A 22 -9.79 16.53 15.60
N LEU A 23 -9.18 15.36 15.42
CA LEU A 23 -9.93 14.16 15.04
C LEU A 23 -10.90 13.71 16.12
N ARG A 24 -10.53 13.80 17.42
CA ARG A 24 -11.47 13.55 18.53
C ARG A 24 -12.64 14.52 18.51
N ALA A 25 -12.37 15.81 18.32
CA ALA A 25 -13.42 16.84 18.25
C ALA A 25 -14.39 16.61 17.06
N LEU A 26 -13.90 16.02 15.97
CA LEU A 26 -14.70 15.64 14.80
C LEU A 26 -15.32 14.24 14.91
N GLY A 27 -15.09 13.50 16.00
CA GLY A 27 -15.56 12.11 16.15
C GLY A 27 -14.98 11.12 15.13
N ARG A 28 -13.80 11.40 14.58
CA ARG A 28 -13.12 10.55 13.58
C ARG A 28 -12.16 9.55 14.24
N HIS A 29 -11.98 8.38 13.62
CA HIS A 29 -10.95 7.41 14.01
C HIS A 29 -9.54 7.83 13.55
N PHE A 30 -8.51 7.12 14.02
CA PHE A 30 -7.09 7.39 13.70
C PHE A 30 -6.48 6.41 12.70
N PHE A 31 -7.25 5.40 12.27
CA PHE A 31 -6.74 4.33 11.42
C PHE A 31 -6.49 4.75 9.99
N ARG A 32 -5.37 4.24 9.47
CA ARG A 32 -5.09 4.08 8.04
C ARG A 32 -5.18 2.60 7.68
N PRO A 33 -5.70 2.24 6.49
CA PRO A 33 -5.68 0.87 6.00
C PRO A 33 -4.25 0.35 5.85
N ALA A 34 -4.07 -0.96 5.79
CA ALA A 34 -2.80 -1.59 5.44
C ALA A 34 -2.30 -1.10 4.07
N HIS A 35 -1.04 -0.67 3.97
CA HIS A 35 -0.48 -0.18 2.70
C HIS A 35 1.05 -0.30 2.61
N LEU A 36 1.55 -0.19 1.39
CA LEU A 36 2.98 -0.09 1.06
C LEU A 36 3.27 1.28 0.45
N HIS A 37 4.28 1.98 0.95
CA HIS A 37 4.78 3.21 0.34
C HIS A 37 5.73 2.90 -0.81
N ILE A 38 5.58 3.64 -1.91
CA ILE A 38 6.37 3.46 -3.12
C ILE A 38 6.91 4.81 -3.58
N LYS A 39 8.21 4.85 -3.87
CA LYS A 39 8.86 5.99 -4.50
C LYS A 39 9.68 5.51 -5.67
N LEU A 40 9.34 5.97 -6.88
CA LEU A 40 10.00 5.57 -8.11
C LEU A 40 10.68 6.77 -8.77
N ARG A 41 11.88 6.51 -9.30
CA ARG A 41 12.70 7.48 -10.02
C ARG A 41 13.23 6.82 -11.28
N HIS A 42 13.17 7.56 -12.37
CA HIS A 42 13.86 7.23 -13.61
C HIS A 42 14.39 8.53 -14.21
N ARG A 43 15.57 8.52 -14.83
CA ARG A 43 16.23 9.76 -15.29
C ARG A 43 15.40 10.56 -16.30
N ASP A 44 14.61 9.88 -17.11
CA ASP A 44 13.84 10.45 -18.22
C ASP A 44 12.34 10.60 -17.86
N CYS A 45 11.98 10.43 -16.58
CA CYS A 45 10.58 10.45 -16.11
C CYS A 45 10.42 11.29 -14.84
N GLU A 46 9.21 11.80 -14.62
CA GLU A 46 8.85 12.46 -13.36
C GLU A 46 8.92 11.48 -12.17
N GLU A 47 9.40 11.97 -11.03
CA GLU A 47 9.42 11.20 -9.79
C GLU A 47 7.98 10.92 -9.33
N MET A 48 7.68 9.65 -9.04
CA MET A 48 6.37 9.28 -8.51
C MET A 48 6.49 8.88 -7.04
N THR A 49 5.67 9.52 -6.20
CA THR A 49 5.38 9.08 -4.83
C THR A 49 3.97 8.54 -4.79
N SER A 50 3.80 7.28 -4.40
CA SER A 50 2.51 6.60 -4.37
C SER A 50 2.44 5.62 -3.19
N GLN A 51 1.30 4.96 -3.04
CA GLN A 51 1.11 3.87 -2.10
C GLN A 51 0.12 2.85 -2.65
N LEU A 52 0.29 1.57 -2.28
CA LEU A 52 -0.61 0.48 -2.65
C LEU A 52 -1.36 -0.01 -1.42
N TYR A 53 -2.64 -0.33 -1.59
CA TYR A 53 -3.55 -0.84 -0.57
C TYR A 53 -4.04 -2.24 -0.94
N PHE A 54 -4.58 -2.99 0.01
CA PHE A 54 -4.98 -4.38 -0.22
C PHE A 54 -6.50 -4.54 -0.19
N GLN A 55 -7.07 -5.14 -1.24
CA GLN A 55 -8.50 -5.37 -1.38
C GLN A 55 -9.07 -6.12 -0.17
N GLY A 56 -10.23 -5.66 0.32
CA GLY A 56 -10.90 -6.24 1.49
C GLY A 56 -10.24 -5.88 2.83
N GLY A 57 -9.21 -5.03 2.84
CA GLY A 57 -8.59 -4.52 4.05
C GLY A 57 -9.50 -3.58 4.85
N GLU A 58 -9.30 -3.53 6.16
CA GLU A 58 -9.98 -2.57 7.02
C GLU A 58 -9.60 -1.14 6.66
N TYR A 59 -10.55 -0.20 6.82
CA TYR A 59 -10.39 1.23 6.63
C TYR A 59 -10.13 1.73 5.19
N LEU A 60 -10.36 0.90 4.16
CA LEU A 60 -10.24 1.35 2.76
C LEU A 60 -11.21 2.50 2.44
N ASP A 61 -12.46 2.37 2.88
CA ASP A 61 -13.53 3.32 2.53
C ASP A 61 -13.53 4.57 3.42
N ASN A 62 -12.73 4.59 4.50
CA ASN A 62 -12.73 5.66 5.48
C ASN A 62 -11.33 6.03 6.02
N ASP A 63 -10.26 5.78 5.26
CA ASP A 63 -8.87 6.16 5.61
C ASP A 63 -8.82 7.56 6.23
N VAL A 64 -8.27 7.67 7.45
CA VAL A 64 -8.20 8.96 8.15
C VAL A 64 -7.46 10.02 7.33
N ALA A 65 -6.51 9.59 6.49
CA ALA A 65 -5.72 10.45 5.62
C ALA A 65 -6.37 10.73 4.25
N GLY A 66 -7.47 10.04 3.90
CA GLY A 66 -8.17 10.22 2.62
C GLY A 66 -7.31 9.93 1.38
N ALA A 67 -6.31 9.07 1.50
CA ALA A 67 -5.31 8.84 0.45
C ALA A 67 -5.69 7.70 -0.52
N VAL A 68 -6.69 6.88 -0.17
CA VAL A 68 -7.13 5.73 -0.98
C VAL A 68 -7.69 6.21 -2.32
N ARG A 69 -7.29 5.54 -3.40
CA ARG A 69 -7.77 5.74 -4.78
C ARG A 69 -8.00 4.38 -5.42
N ASP A 70 -9.04 4.23 -6.22
CA ASP A 70 -9.45 2.95 -6.81
C ASP A 70 -8.31 2.24 -7.55
N GLY A 71 -7.53 2.98 -8.34
CA GLY A 71 -6.39 2.43 -9.08
C GLY A 71 -5.22 1.96 -8.22
N LEU A 72 -5.23 2.20 -6.90
CA LEU A 72 -4.16 1.85 -5.97
C LEU A 72 -4.53 0.70 -5.02
N VAL A 73 -5.74 0.14 -5.15
CA VAL A 73 -6.19 -1.03 -4.36
C VAL A 73 -5.90 -2.30 -5.16
N ILE A 74 -5.05 -3.17 -4.64
CA ILE A 74 -4.60 -4.40 -5.31
C ILE A 74 -5.16 -5.65 -4.67
N ALA A 75 -5.45 -6.66 -5.49
CA ALA A 75 -5.81 -7.99 -5.02
C ALA A 75 -4.57 -8.78 -4.65
N LEU A 76 -4.66 -9.53 -3.55
CA LEU A 76 -3.68 -10.54 -3.17
C LEU A 76 -4.16 -11.90 -3.62
N HIS A 77 -3.27 -12.66 -4.24
CA HIS A 77 -3.51 -14.04 -4.62
C HIS A 77 -2.75 -14.96 -3.67
N THR A 78 -3.44 -15.91 -3.06
CA THR A 78 -2.77 -16.96 -2.29
C THR A 78 -2.11 -17.94 -3.25
N VAL A 79 -0.82 -18.20 -3.05
CA VAL A 79 -0.07 -19.24 -3.72
C VAL A 79 0.19 -20.36 -2.73
N ASP A 80 -0.43 -21.52 -2.96
CA ASP A 80 -0.37 -22.72 -2.12
C ASP A 80 0.19 -23.96 -2.87
N ASP A 81 0.43 -23.85 -4.19
CA ASP A 81 1.07 -24.88 -5.01
C ASP A 81 2.50 -25.16 -4.52
N PRO A 82 2.81 -26.39 -4.07
CA PRO A 82 4.14 -26.77 -3.58
C PRO A 82 5.27 -26.49 -4.57
N ALA A 83 5.03 -26.63 -5.88
CA ALA A 83 6.05 -26.37 -6.90
C ALA A 83 6.41 -24.88 -6.96
N GLN A 84 5.41 -24.00 -6.91
CA GLN A 84 5.62 -22.54 -6.93
C GLN A 84 6.22 -22.03 -5.62
N ILE A 85 5.81 -22.59 -4.47
CA ILE A 85 6.39 -22.32 -3.15
C ILE A 85 7.89 -22.66 -3.17
N ALA A 86 8.25 -23.86 -3.65
CA ALA A 86 9.64 -24.30 -3.74
C ALA A 86 10.47 -23.46 -4.72
N GLN A 87 9.91 -23.06 -5.87
CA GLN A 87 10.58 -22.16 -6.83
C GLN A 87 10.94 -20.80 -6.23
N ARG A 88 10.15 -20.33 -5.25
CA ARG A 88 10.46 -19.12 -4.48
C ARG A 88 11.37 -19.41 -3.28
N GLY A 89 11.74 -20.65 -2.99
CA GLY A 89 12.52 -21.01 -1.81
C GLY A 89 11.78 -20.68 -0.50
N LEU A 90 10.47 -20.91 -0.49
CA LEU A 90 9.62 -20.81 0.69
C LEU A 90 9.17 -22.23 1.10
N ASP A 91 8.61 -22.35 2.29
CA ASP A 91 8.17 -23.62 2.90
C ASP A 91 6.67 -23.61 3.27
N ARG A 92 5.97 -22.52 2.96
CA ARG A 92 4.55 -22.31 3.29
C ARG A 92 3.86 -21.46 2.22
N PRO A 93 2.52 -21.51 2.14
CA PRO A 93 1.76 -20.62 1.28
C PRO A 93 2.08 -19.15 1.53
N TYR A 94 2.00 -18.34 0.49
CA TYR A 94 2.27 -16.90 0.54
C TYR A 94 1.25 -16.11 -0.27
N ALA A 95 1.15 -14.82 0.02
CA ALA A 95 0.38 -13.90 -0.81
C ALA A 95 1.28 -13.31 -1.91
N ASP A 96 0.80 -13.31 -3.14
CA ASP A 96 1.44 -12.69 -4.29
C ASP A 96 0.55 -11.56 -4.85
N ALA A 97 1.20 -10.52 -5.36
CA ALA A 97 0.54 -9.40 -6.00
C ALA A 97 1.44 -8.85 -7.10
N ARG A 98 0.82 -8.42 -8.21
CA ARG A 98 1.50 -7.71 -9.28
C ARG A 98 0.85 -6.35 -9.49
N TYR A 99 1.68 -5.32 -9.56
CA TYR A 99 1.27 -3.96 -9.90
C TYR A 99 2.30 -3.34 -10.83
N ASP A 100 1.81 -2.78 -11.94
CA ASP A 100 2.65 -2.12 -12.94
C ASP A 100 2.54 -0.60 -12.76
N PHE A 101 3.68 0.07 -12.58
CA PHE A 101 3.74 1.52 -12.45
C PHE A 101 4.10 2.15 -13.80
N VAL A 102 3.36 3.18 -14.19
CA VAL A 102 3.63 3.97 -15.40
C VAL A 102 4.06 5.37 -14.96
N LEU A 103 5.28 5.76 -15.31
CA LEU A 103 5.81 7.09 -15.00
C LEU A 103 5.57 8.02 -16.19
N ALA A 104 5.18 9.27 -15.91
CA ALA A 104 5.12 10.30 -16.93
C ALA A 104 6.55 10.67 -17.38
N PRO A 105 6.80 10.92 -18.68
CA PRO A 105 8.06 11.50 -19.11
C PRO A 105 8.25 12.87 -18.46
N VAL A 106 9.51 13.28 -18.23
CA VAL A 106 9.77 14.67 -17.83
C VAL A 106 9.22 15.61 -18.91
N SER A 107 8.42 16.59 -18.52
CA SER A 107 7.93 17.61 -19.46
C SER A 107 9.08 18.56 -19.81
N ASP A 108 9.27 18.83 -21.11
CA ASP A 108 10.09 19.95 -21.54
C ASP A 108 9.36 21.25 -21.12
N ALA A 109 10.00 22.03 -20.24
CA ALA A 109 9.50 23.33 -19.80
C ALA A 109 9.70 24.41 -20.88
#